data_AF-A0A5K0Z6N9-F1
#
_entry.id   AF-A0A5K0Z6N9-F1
#
_cell.length_a   1.000
_cell.length_b   1.000
_cell.length_c   1.000
_cell.angle_alpha   90.00
_cell.angle_beta   90.00
_cell.angle_gamma   90.00
#
_symmetry.space_group_name_H-M   'P 1'
#
loop_
_entity.id
_entity.type
_entity.pdbx_description
1 polymer ?
#
loop_
_entity_poly.entity_id
_entity_poly.type
_entity_poly.pdbx_seq_one_letter_code
_entity_poly.pdbx_strand_id
1 'polypeptide(L)'
;SKCLETGETVAIKKVLQDRRYKNRELQLMRLMDHPNVVSLKHCFFSTTNNNELFLNLVMEYIPETVDRVLKHYTNMNQSMPLIHVKLYTYQ
;
A
#
# COMPACT_ATOMS: atom_id res chain seq x y z
N SER A 1 2.84 10.44 2.09
CA SER A 1 3.24 11.64 1.32
C SER A 1 1.98 12.34 0.85
N LYS A 2 2.01 13.64 0.55
CA LYS A 2 0.87 14.37 -0.02
C LYS A 2 1.21 14.77 -1.45
N CYS A 3 0.35 14.44 -2.40
CA CYS A 3 0.45 14.95 -3.77
C CYS A 3 0.18 16.46 -3.75
N LEU A 4 1.10 17.25 -4.29
CA LEU A 4 0.97 18.72 -4.28
C LEU A 4 -0.11 19.22 -5.26
N GLU A 5 -0.25 18.53 -6.40
CA GLU A 5 -1.18 18.91 -7.45
C GLU A 5 -2.63 18.61 -7.06
N THR A 6 -2.88 17.43 -6.49
CA THR A 6 -4.23 16.97 -6.15
C THR A 6 -4.59 17.14 -4.67
N GLY A 7 -3.59 17.41 -3.82
CA GLY A 7 -3.77 17.44 -2.36
C GLY A 7 -3.96 16.06 -1.73
N GLU A 8 -3.91 14.98 -2.51
CA GLU A 8 -4.23 13.63 -2.05
C GLU A 8 -3.10 12.98 -1.25
N THR A 9 -3.45 12.28 -0.17
CA THR A 9 -2.47 11.48 0.58
C THR A 9 -2.18 10.16 -0.16
N VAL A 10 -0.89 9.82 -0.28
CA VAL A 10 -0.40 8.60 -0.95
C VAL A 10 0.60 7.84 -0.08
N ALA A 11 0.63 6.53 -0.25
CA ALA A 11 1.68 5.67 0.28
C ALA A 11 2.80 5.52 -0.77
N ILE A 12 4.06 5.56 -0.34
CA ILE A 12 5.21 5.34 -1.23
C ILE A 12 6.00 4.15 -0.71
N LYS A 13 6.02 3.06 -1.48
CA LYS A 13 6.89 1.90 -1.20
C LYS A 13 8.16 2.05 -2.04
N LYS A 14 9.28 2.34 -1.38
CA LYS A 14 10.61 2.42 -2.01
C LYS A 14 11.31 1.07 -1.86
N VAL A 15 11.65 0.42 -2.98
CA VAL A 15 12.32 -0.88 -3.02
C VAL A 15 13.64 -0.79 -3.78
N LEU A 16 14.68 -1.44 -3.28
CA LEU A 16 15.96 -1.54 -4.00
C LEU A 16 15.72 -2.33 -5.30
N GLN A 17 16.18 -1.78 -6.41
CA GLN A 17 15.98 -2.35 -7.73
C GLN A 17 17.31 -2.84 -8.32
N ASP A 18 17.43 -4.17 -8.44
CA ASP A 18 18.45 -4.75 -9.31
C ASP A 18 18.04 -4.52 -10.78
N ARG A 19 18.94 -3.90 -11.56
CA ARG A 19 18.73 -3.56 -12.97
C ARG A 19 18.54 -4.77 -13.87
N ARG A 20 18.99 -5.96 -13.42
CA ARG A 20 18.93 -7.20 -14.20
C ARG A 20 17.53 -7.82 -14.21
N TYR A 21 16.66 -7.42 -13.27
CA TYR A 21 15.36 -8.06 -13.09
C TYR A 21 14.22 -7.07 -13.24
N LYS A 22 13.09 -7.55 -13.76
CA LYS A 22 11.81 -6.82 -13.68
C LYS A 22 11.21 -7.02 -12.29
N ASN A 23 10.60 -5.97 -11.76
CA ASN A 23 9.91 -6.07 -10.48
C ASN A 23 8.52 -6.70 -10.68
N ARG A 24 8.32 -7.92 -10.15
CA ARG A 24 7.05 -8.67 -10.28
C ARG A 24 5.88 -7.95 -9.60
N GLU A 25 6.13 -7.30 -8.47
CA GLU A 25 5.09 -6.53 -7.76
C GLU A 25 4.58 -5.38 -8.63
N LEU A 26 5.47 -4.59 -9.25
CA LEU A 26 5.06 -3.55 -10.21
C LEU A 26 4.25 -4.14 -11.39
N GLN A 27 4.69 -5.28 -11.93
CA GLN A 27 3.97 -5.92 -13.04
C GLN A 27 2.56 -6.34 -12.63
N LEU A 28 2.40 -6.94 -11.46
CA LEU A 28 1.10 -7.36 -10.94
C LEU A 28 0.23 -6.14 -10.64
N MET A 29 0.76 -5.14 -9.94
CA MET A 29 0.01 -3.93 -9.59
C MET A 29 -0.51 -3.16 -10.80
N ARG A 30 0.20 -3.19 -11.94
CA ARG A 30 -0.29 -2.60 -13.21
C ARG A 30 -1.49 -3.32 -13.82
N LEU A 31 -1.72 -4.57 -13.43
CA LEU A 31 -2.82 -5.41 -13.91
C LEU A 31 -4.02 -5.39 -12.95
N MET A 32 -3.84 -4.89 -11.73
CA MET A 32 -4.91 -4.85 -10.73
C MET A 32 -5.75 -3.59 -10.92
N ASP A 33 -7.03 -3.80 -11.24
CA ASP A 33 -8.07 -2.76 -11.25
C ASP A 33 -9.30 -3.32 -10.53
N HIS A 34 -9.36 -3.12 -9.21
CA HIS A 34 -10.42 -3.66 -8.37
C HIS A 34 -10.65 -2.78 -7.13
N PRO A 35 -11.91 -2.46 -6.76
CA PRO A 35 -12.22 -1.56 -5.66
C PRO A 35 -11.72 -2.01 -4.28
N ASN A 36 -11.50 -3.31 -4.10
CA ASN A 36 -10.99 -3.88 -2.85
C ASN A 36 -9.48 -4.16 -2.85
N VAL A 37 -8.75 -3.69 -3.87
CA VAL A 37 -7.30 -3.85 -4.00
C VAL A 37 -6.65 -2.47 -4.11
N VAL A 38 -5.60 -2.24 -3.32
CA VAL A 38 -4.85 -0.98 -3.34
C VAL A 38 -4.32 -0.69 -4.74
N SER A 39 -4.68 0.48 -5.27
CA SER A 39 -4.32 0.87 -6.63
C SER A 39 -2.92 1.48 -6.72
N LEU A 40 -2.21 1.17 -7.82
CA LEU A 40 -0.97 1.85 -8.20
C LEU A 40 -1.31 3.14 -8.96
N LYS A 41 -0.87 4.28 -8.44
CA LYS A 41 -1.13 5.60 -9.06
C LYS A 41 0.00 6.05 -9.97
N HIS A 42 1.24 5.81 -9.53
CA HIS A 42 2.45 6.17 -10.29
C HIS A 42 3.60 5.25 -9.87
N CYS A 43 4.60 5.08 -10.73
CA CYS A 43 5.89 4.50 -10.34
C CYS A 43 7.06 5.30 -10.94
N PHE A 44 8.15 5.46 -10.21
CA PHE A 44 9.35 6.13 -10.73
C PHE A 44 10.63 5.56 -10.11
N PHE A 45 11.73 5.68 -10.84
CA PHE A 45 13.04 5.29 -10.34
C PHE A 45 13.74 6.48 -9.67
N SER A 46 14.50 6.20 -8.61
CA SER A 46 15.41 7.16 -8.01
C SER A 46 16.74 6.51 -7.72
N THR A 47 17.83 7.28 -7.83
CA THR A 47 19.19 6.80 -7.58
C THR A 47 19.74 7.52 -6.36
N THR A 48 20.43 6.81 -5.46
CA THR A 48 21.12 7.42 -4.33
C THR A 48 22.51 7.90 -4.73
N ASN A 49 23.17 8.66 -3.85
CA ASN A 49 24.56 9.10 -4.06
C ASN A 49 25.53 7.92 -4.19
N ASN A 50 25.18 6.76 -3.64
CA ASN A 50 25.96 5.52 -3.73
C ASN A 50 25.64 4.72 -4.99
N ASN A 51 24.95 5.33 -5.96
CA ASN A 51 24.57 4.74 -7.24
C ASN A 51 23.60 3.55 -7.14
N GLU A 52 22.92 3.39 -5.99
CA GLU A 52 21.88 2.38 -5.81
C GLU A 52 20.58 2.84 -6.47
N LEU A 53 20.00 1.97 -7.30
CA LEU A 53 18.74 2.21 -7.96
C LEU A 53 17.58 1.75 -7.09
N PHE A 54 16.58 2.60 -6.92
CA PHE A 54 15.33 2.27 -6.24
C PHE A 54 14.14 2.44 -7.18
N LEU A 55 13.17 1.54 -7.06
CA LEU A 55 11.84 1.69 -7.61
C LEU A 55 10.91 2.22 -6.51
N ASN A 56 10.18 3.30 -6.81
CA ASN A 56 9.23 3.92 -5.90
C ASN A 56 7.83 3.68 -6.45
N LEU A 57 7.02 2.91 -5.72
CA LEU A 57 5.62 2.64 -6.03
C LEU A 57 4.75 3.63 -5.26
N VAL A 58 4.06 4.50 -5.98
CA VAL A 58 3.09 5.45 -5.42
C VAL A 58 1.72 4.80 -5.45
N MET A 59 1.15 4.59 -4.28
CA MET A 59 -0.05 3.79 -4.07
C MET A 59 -1.12 4.62 -3.34
N GLU A 60 -2.36 4.19 -3.46
CA GLU A 60 -3.43 4.66 -2.58
C GLU A 60 -3.04 4.49 -1.11
N TYR A 61 -3.43 5.46 -0.29
CA TYR A 61 -3.20 5.43 1.15
C TYR A 61 -4.46 4.96 1.88
N ILE A 62 -4.35 3.86 2.61
CA ILE A 62 -5.38 3.37 3.52
C ILE A 62 -4.95 3.68 4.97
N PRO A 63 -5.76 4.41 5.77
CA PRO A 63 -5.34 4.94 7.06
C PRO A 63 -5.24 3.89 8.17
N GLU A 64 -5.93 2.76 8.01
CA GLU A 64 -6.11 1.71 9.00
C GLU A 64 -5.75 0.34 8.42
N THR A 65 -5.37 -0.58 9.30
CA THR A 65 -5.21 -1.99 8.95
C THR A 65 -6.11 -2.82 9.85
N VAL A 66 -6.54 -3.99 9.36
CA VAL A 66 -7.32 -4.94 10.18
C VAL A 66 -6.58 -5.29 11.47
N ASP A 67 -5.25 -5.43 11.42
CA ASP A 67 -4.41 -5.64 12.61
C ASP A 67 -4.55 -4.52 13.65
N ARG A 68 -4.52 -3.24 13.23
CA ARG A 68 -4.68 -2.11 14.15
C ARG A 68 -6.08 -2.09 14.78
N VAL A 69 -7.11 -2.35 13.98
CA VAL A 69 -8.50 -2.42 14.46
C VAL A 69 -8.68 -3.59 15.45
N LEU A 70 -8.12 -4.76 15.16
CA LEU A 70 -8.17 -5.91 16.07
C LEU A 70 -7.49 -5.60 17.41
N LYS A 71 -6.28 -5.04 17.38
CA LYS A 71 -5.55 -4.63 18.59
C LYS A 71 -6.34 -3.62 19.43
N HIS A 72 -7.04 -2.68 18.78
CA HIS A 72 -7.88 -1.71 19.49
C HIS A 72 -8.96 -2.40 20.33
N TYR A 73 -9.72 -3.33 19.73
CA TYR A 73 -10.74 -4.10 20.46
C TYR A 73 -10.13 -4.98 21.56
N THR A 74 -9.02 -5.65 21.28
CA THR A 74 -8.31 -6.46 22.28
C THR A 74 -7.87 -5.62 23.49
N ASN A 75 -7.33 -4.42 23.27
CA ASN A 75 -6.90 -3.53 24.35
C ASN A 75 -8.08 -3.01 25.19
N MET A 76 -9.28 -2.97 24.62
CA MET A 76 -10.51 -2.64 25.33
C MET A 76 -11.15 -3.85 26.02
N ASN A 77 -10.54 -5.03 25.96
CA ASN A 77 -11.12 -6.32 26.38
C ASN A 77 -12.46 -6.61 25.71
N GLN A 78 -12.62 -6.19 24.45
CA GLN A 78 -13.81 -6.42 23.64
C GLN A 78 -13.48 -7.29 22.43
N SER A 79 -14.48 -8.01 21.92
CA SER A 79 -14.38 -8.67 20.62
C SER A 79 -14.82 -7.71 19.51
N MET A 80 -14.23 -7.87 18.33
CA MET A 80 -14.69 -7.14 17.15
C MET A 80 -16.15 -7.53 16.84
N PRO A 81 -17.07 -6.58 16.62
CA PRO A 81 -18.45 -6.89 16.28
C PRO A 81 -18.55 -7.73 15.01
N LEU A 82 -19.41 -8.76 15.02
CA LEU A 82 -19.54 -9.72 13.91
C LEU A 82 -19.87 -9.08 12.56
N ILE A 83 -20.54 -7.92 12.55
CA ILE A 83 -20.80 -7.18 11.32
C ILE A 83 -19.50 -6.73 10.63
N HIS A 84 -18.51 -6.25 11.37
CA HIS A 84 -17.21 -5.85 10.82
C HIS A 84 -16.44 -7.06 10.31
N VAL A 85 -16.50 -8.18 11.05
CA VAL A 85 -15.88 -9.44 10.61
C VAL A 85 -16.45 -9.84 9.25
N LYS A 86 -17.78 -9.89 9.11
CA LYS A 86 -18.44 -10.22 7.84
C LYS A 86 -18.02 -9.29 6.71
N LEU A 87 -18.00 -7.97 6.94
CA LEU A 87 -17.61 -7.00 5.91
C LEU A 87 -16.15 -7.15 5.47
N TYR A 88 -15.22 -7.37 6.40
CA TYR A 88 -13.81 -7.56 6.04
C TYR A 88 -13.53 -8.89 5.34
N THR A 89 -14.30 -9.94 5.65
CA THR A 89 -14.10 -11.27 5.05
C THR A 89 -14.86 -11.50 3.76
N TYR A 90 -15.84 -10.67 3.41
CA TYR A 90 -16.72 -10.86 2.25
C TYR A 90 -16.07 -10.56 0.89
N GLN A 91 -14.75 -10.38 0.83
CA GLN A 91 -14.02 -10.33 -0.44
C GLN A 91 -14.10 -11.66 -1.19
#